data_AF-A0A9P8V5W0-F1
#
_entry.id   AF-A0A9P8V5W0-F1
#
_cell.length_a   1.000
_cell.length_b   1.000
_cell.length_c   1.000
_cell.angle_alpha   90.00
_cell.angle_beta   90.00
_cell.angle_gamma   90.00
#
_symmetry.space_group_name_H-M   'P 1'
#
loop_
_entity.id
_entity.type
_entity.pdbx_description
1 polymer ?
#
loop_
_entity_poly.entity_id
_entity_poly.type
_entity_poly.pdbx_seq_one_letter_code
_entity_poly.pdbx_strand_id
1 'polypeptide(L)'
;MEDALSGKTLTSLSERKGAASLVPPSWEDTVRTLGVDESRQAGLSLAHAFATDELSRYLVDTDDMAGRTAEQKWKLHVDIMIYAAAAHCLSGEVTAIGPDYEAVALWLPPGKTNDDWWTVLRSGMWRLYYQLSAEGRRRYYDEFLPLLHHTKQDVMGDRDDDCYYLVYIGTKPNARRRGYATKLLEHMIARADAENRAMYLESSSAANNAYYAKCGFEFKKDIYFHEPGAPTVTLSIMVREPRPPRVPAYTATMTVKVQPKVVHKELAAV
;
A
#
# COMPACT_ATOMS: atom_id res chain seq x y z
N MET A 1 6.29 26.65 -68.65
CA MET A 1 7.03 25.58 -69.34
C MET A 1 8.19 25.21 -68.44
N GLU A 2 7.92 24.49 -67.34
CA GLU A 2 7.65 23.02 -67.33
C GLU A 2 8.91 22.29 -67.79
N ASP A 3 9.44 21.26 -67.16
CA ASP A 3 9.06 20.39 -66.04
C ASP A 3 10.29 19.45 -65.95
N ALA A 4 10.61 18.66 -64.93
CA ALA A 4 10.07 18.34 -63.63
C ALA A 4 11.12 17.42 -62.98
N LEU A 5 11.25 17.54 -61.66
CA LEU A 5 11.31 16.44 -60.69
C LEU A 5 12.17 15.19 -61.01
N SER A 6 13.14 14.90 -60.15
CA SER A 6 13.07 13.70 -59.28
C SER A 6 14.41 13.49 -58.57
N GLY A 7 14.37 13.22 -57.26
CA GLY A 7 15.52 12.67 -56.54
C GLY A 7 16.02 13.42 -55.31
N LYS A 8 15.25 14.34 -54.72
CA LYS A 8 15.44 14.69 -53.28
C LYS A 8 14.61 13.72 -52.43
N THR A 9 14.98 12.45 -52.48
CA THR A 9 14.37 11.42 -51.62
C THR A 9 15.17 11.35 -50.33
N LEU A 10 14.62 12.03 -49.31
CA LEU A 10 14.47 11.51 -47.95
C LEU A 10 15.06 10.11 -47.77
N THR A 11 16.29 10.01 -47.28
CA THR A 11 16.78 8.74 -46.77
C THR A 11 17.62 8.96 -45.53
N SER A 12 17.11 8.42 -44.43
CA SER A 12 17.85 8.08 -43.23
C SER A 12 18.18 9.20 -42.24
N LEU A 13 17.14 9.80 -41.64
CA LEU A 13 17.14 9.94 -40.18
C LEU A 13 17.04 8.53 -39.58
N SER A 14 18.08 7.71 -39.75
CA SER A 14 18.20 6.43 -39.05
C SER A 14 18.29 6.78 -37.58
N GLU A 15 17.21 6.47 -36.87
CA GLU A 15 17.21 6.02 -35.49
C GLU A 15 18.48 6.43 -34.73
N ARG A 16 18.44 7.62 -34.12
CA ARG A 16 19.21 7.79 -32.89
C ARG A 16 18.67 6.72 -31.95
N LYS A 17 19.31 5.56 -31.91
CA LYS A 17 19.21 4.62 -30.79
C LYS A 17 19.40 5.49 -29.56
N GLY A 18 18.29 5.80 -28.89
CA GLY A 18 18.34 6.55 -27.63
C GLY A 18 19.36 5.85 -26.76
N ALA A 19 20.25 6.61 -26.13
CA ALA A 19 21.22 6.05 -25.20
C ALA A 19 20.47 5.09 -24.26
N ALA A 20 20.93 3.85 -24.15
CA ALA A 20 20.27 2.85 -23.31
C ALA A 20 20.15 3.42 -21.89
N SER A 21 18.94 3.43 -21.35
CA SER A 21 18.70 3.95 -20.00
C SER A 21 19.47 3.11 -18.98
N LEU A 22 20.10 3.77 -18.01
CA LEU A 22 20.69 3.10 -16.84
C LEU A 22 19.61 2.68 -15.82
N VAL A 23 18.39 3.21 -15.97
CA VAL A 23 17.24 2.77 -15.17
C VAL A 23 16.88 1.35 -15.59
N PRO A 24 16.83 0.39 -14.65
CA PRO A 24 16.39 -0.96 -14.97
C PRO A 24 14.95 -0.94 -15.50
N PRO A 25 14.68 -1.48 -16.70
CA PRO A 25 13.33 -1.49 -17.27
C PRO A 25 12.31 -2.21 -16.39
N SER A 26 12.77 -3.20 -15.60
CA SER A 26 11.90 -3.94 -14.68
C SER A 26 11.26 -3.06 -13.62
N TRP A 27 11.80 -1.90 -13.29
CA TRP A 27 11.25 -1.04 -12.22
C TRP A 27 9.95 -0.35 -12.64
N GLU A 28 9.65 -0.24 -13.93
CA GLU A 28 8.38 0.31 -14.40
C GLU A 28 7.21 -0.67 -14.24
N ASP A 29 7.51 -1.97 -14.21
CA ASP A 29 6.49 -3.03 -14.21
C ASP A 29 6.51 -3.94 -12.98
N THR A 30 7.58 -3.91 -12.19
CA THR A 30 7.77 -4.82 -11.05
C THR A 30 7.65 -4.07 -9.73
N VAL A 31 6.82 -4.60 -8.84
CA VAL A 31 6.76 -4.15 -7.45
C VAL A 31 8.01 -4.60 -6.71
N ARG A 32 8.63 -3.67 -5.98
CA ARG A 32 9.83 -3.92 -5.16
C ARG A 32 9.53 -3.67 -3.70
N THR A 33 10.00 -4.54 -2.83
CA THR A 33 10.05 -4.27 -1.38
C THR A 33 11.25 -3.38 -1.09
N LEU A 34 11.04 -2.33 -0.29
CA LEU A 34 12.05 -1.33 0.03
C LEU A 34 12.75 -1.61 1.36
N GLY A 35 14.04 -1.28 1.42
CA GLY A 35 14.83 -1.28 2.66
C GLY A 35 14.67 0.00 3.49
N VAL A 36 15.22 -0.01 4.70
CA VAL A 36 15.25 1.17 5.61
C VAL A 36 16.05 2.33 4.99
N ASP A 37 17.07 2.01 4.22
CA ASP A 37 17.92 2.92 3.45
C ASP A 37 17.17 3.68 2.33
N GLU A 38 16.03 3.16 1.87
CA GLU A 38 15.15 3.80 0.88
C GLU A 38 13.95 4.53 1.53
N SER A 39 13.80 4.45 2.86
CA SER A 39 12.63 4.99 3.59
C SER A 39 12.43 6.50 3.38
N ARG A 40 13.52 7.26 3.23
CA ARG A 40 13.45 8.71 3.02
C ARG A 40 12.82 9.05 1.66
N GLN A 41 13.19 8.32 0.62
CA GLN A 41 12.68 8.49 -0.73
C GLN A 41 11.21 8.06 -0.80
N ALA A 42 10.88 6.95 -0.14
CA ALA A 42 9.52 6.47 0.01
C ALA A 42 8.62 7.50 0.70
N GLY A 43 9.06 8.04 1.84
CA GLY A 43 8.36 9.08 2.58
C GLY A 43 8.20 10.37 1.80
N LEU A 44 9.22 10.81 1.04
CA LEU A 44 9.10 11.98 0.18
C LEU A 44 8.08 11.76 -0.95
N SER A 45 8.03 10.56 -1.53
CA SER A 45 7.03 10.22 -2.54
C SER A 45 5.61 10.28 -1.98
N LEU A 46 5.39 9.70 -0.79
CA LEU A 46 4.12 9.79 -0.08
C LEU A 46 3.78 11.25 0.26
N ALA A 47 4.73 12.05 0.72
CA ALA A 47 4.49 13.46 1.01
C ALA A 47 3.95 14.22 -0.22
N HIS A 48 4.50 13.97 -1.41
CA HIS A 48 3.97 14.52 -2.66
C HIS A 48 2.60 13.95 -3.06
N ALA A 49 2.35 12.67 -2.82
CA ALA A 49 1.06 12.06 -3.13
C ALA A 49 -0.07 12.61 -2.25
N PHE A 50 0.22 12.88 -0.98
CA PHE A 50 -0.70 13.33 0.07
C PHE A 50 -0.64 14.85 0.32
N ALA A 51 0.00 15.63 -0.55
CA ALA A 51 0.19 17.08 -0.36
C ALA A 51 -1.13 17.88 -0.22
N THR A 52 -2.24 17.34 -0.73
CA THR A 52 -3.58 17.95 -0.67
C THR A 52 -4.59 17.05 0.06
N ASP A 53 -4.12 16.04 0.77
CA ASP A 53 -4.98 15.11 1.49
C ASP A 53 -5.59 15.77 2.74
N GLU A 54 -6.90 15.57 2.95
CA GLU A 54 -7.65 16.25 4.01
C GLU A 54 -7.17 15.82 5.40
N LEU A 55 -6.87 14.54 5.60
CA LEU A 55 -6.35 14.04 6.87
C LEU A 55 -4.96 14.59 7.18
N SER A 56 -4.07 14.60 6.18
CA SER A 56 -2.73 15.18 6.31
C SER A 56 -2.79 16.67 6.68
N ARG A 57 -3.73 17.41 6.07
CA ARG A 57 -3.98 18.80 6.42
C ARG A 57 -4.56 18.96 7.82
N TYR A 58 -5.49 18.11 8.24
CA TYR A 58 -6.08 18.17 9.58
C TYR A 58 -5.04 18.06 10.72
N LEU A 59 -3.95 17.31 10.49
CA LEU A 59 -2.85 17.17 11.45
C LEU A 59 -1.86 18.35 11.44
N VAL A 60 -1.71 19.04 10.30
CA VAL A 60 -0.67 20.06 10.09
C VAL A 60 -1.21 21.50 10.10
N ASP A 61 -2.44 21.71 9.62
CA ASP A 61 -3.14 22.99 9.55
C ASP A 61 -3.99 23.25 10.80
N THR A 62 -3.40 23.09 11.98
CA THR A 62 -4.07 23.44 13.24
C THR A 62 -4.12 24.95 13.45
N ASP A 63 -5.10 25.43 14.23
CA ASP A 63 -5.27 26.86 14.53
C ASP A 63 -4.01 27.49 15.15
N ASP A 64 -3.34 26.76 16.04
CA ASP A 64 -2.09 27.17 16.69
C ASP A 64 -0.86 27.14 15.75
N MET A 65 -1.05 26.73 14.49
CA MET A 65 -0.05 26.76 13.42
C MET A 65 -0.36 27.84 12.35
N ALA A 66 -1.36 28.71 12.56
CA ALA A 66 -1.72 29.77 11.62
C ALA A 66 -0.55 30.74 11.29
N GLY A 67 0.37 30.96 12.24
CA GLY A 67 1.55 31.80 12.05
C GLY A 67 2.74 31.12 11.35
N ARG A 68 2.64 29.82 11.03
CA ARG A 68 3.72 29.07 10.33
C ARG A 68 3.65 29.29 8.82
N THR A 69 4.82 29.38 8.21
CA THR A 69 4.96 29.44 6.75
C THR A 69 4.52 28.12 6.09
N ALA A 70 4.17 28.18 4.80
CA ALA A 70 3.84 27.00 4.01
C ALA A 70 5.01 26.01 3.95
N GLU A 71 6.25 26.51 3.90
CA GLU A 71 7.48 25.71 3.88
C GLU A 71 7.67 24.94 5.18
N GLN A 72 7.36 25.54 6.33
CA GLN A 72 7.43 24.87 7.63
C GLN A 72 6.39 23.76 7.76
N LYS A 73 5.16 24.02 7.31
CA LYS A 73 4.08 23.03 7.27
C LYS A 73 4.41 21.88 6.32
N TRP A 74 4.91 22.19 5.13
CA TRP A 74 5.40 21.21 4.18
C TRP A 74 6.53 20.35 4.76
N LYS A 75 7.50 20.97 5.44
CA LYS A 75 8.57 20.23 6.11
C LYS A 75 8.02 19.26 7.17
N LEU A 76 7.07 19.70 7.99
CA LEU A 76 6.44 18.84 9.00
C LEU A 76 5.73 17.64 8.34
N HIS A 77 4.95 17.89 7.29
CA HIS A 77 4.31 16.83 6.49
C HIS A 77 5.30 15.83 5.91
N VAL A 78 6.41 16.32 5.34
CA VAL A 78 7.50 15.46 4.82
C VAL A 78 8.12 14.63 5.93
N ASP A 79 8.39 15.23 7.10
CA ASP A 79 8.97 14.51 8.24
C ASP A 79 8.00 13.40 8.73
N ILE A 80 6.70 13.68 8.85
CA ILE A 80 5.66 12.69 9.19
C ILE A 80 5.72 11.49 8.24
N MET A 81 5.73 11.74 6.93
CA MET A 81 5.74 10.66 5.93
C MET A 81 7.06 9.88 5.89
N ILE A 82 8.20 10.53 6.13
CA ILE A 82 9.51 9.86 6.23
C ILE A 82 9.54 8.95 7.44
N TYR A 83 9.08 9.41 8.60
CA TYR A 83 9.10 8.58 9.80
C TYR A 83 8.10 7.43 9.71
N ALA A 84 6.92 7.66 9.12
CA ALA A 84 5.98 6.58 8.83
C ALA A 84 6.61 5.53 7.90
N ALA A 85 7.22 5.94 6.79
CA ALA A 85 7.92 5.02 5.89
C ALA A 85 9.05 4.27 6.60
N ALA A 86 9.85 4.95 7.41
CA ALA A 86 10.95 4.33 8.16
C ALA A 86 10.45 3.32 9.20
N ALA A 87 9.36 3.61 9.91
CA ALA A 87 8.73 2.67 10.83
C ALA A 87 8.28 1.40 10.08
N HIS A 88 7.58 1.56 8.95
CA HIS A 88 7.13 0.42 8.16
C HIS A 88 8.27 -0.36 7.50
N CYS A 89 9.41 0.27 7.15
CA CYS A 89 10.59 -0.48 6.71
C CYS A 89 11.22 -1.32 7.83
N LEU A 90 11.00 -0.97 9.11
CA LEU A 90 11.60 -1.65 10.26
C LEU A 90 10.74 -2.80 10.79
N SER A 91 9.45 -2.57 10.93
CA SER A 91 8.50 -3.50 11.58
C SER A 91 7.37 -3.97 10.67
N GLY A 92 7.17 -3.32 9.53
CA GLY A 92 6.15 -3.65 8.53
C GLY A 92 6.75 -4.08 7.20
N GLU A 93 6.08 -3.68 6.12
CA GLU A 93 6.55 -3.89 4.75
C GLU A 93 6.26 -2.65 3.90
N VAL A 94 7.24 -2.23 3.12
CA VAL A 94 7.11 -1.09 2.20
C VAL A 94 7.32 -1.58 0.79
N THR A 95 6.37 -1.29 -0.09
CA THR A 95 6.46 -1.65 -1.50
C THR A 95 6.43 -0.41 -2.37
N ALA A 96 7.17 -0.43 -3.48
CA ALA A 96 7.19 0.67 -4.43
C ALA A 96 7.30 0.17 -5.88
N ILE A 97 6.91 1.05 -6.80
CA ILE A 97 7.02 0.83 -8.24
C ILE A 97 7.43 2.14 -8.91
N GLY A 98 8.25 2.00 -9.95
CA GLY A 98 8.85 3.07 -10.71
C GLY A 98 10.28 3.44 -10.26
N PRO A 99 11.08 4.03 -11.17
CA PRO A 99 12.47 4.42 -10.94
C PRO A 99 12.70 5.46 -9.86
N ASP A 100 11.73 6.36 -9.68
CA ASP A 100 11.75 7.44 -8.71
C ASP A 100 10.63 7.26 -7.68
N TYR A 101 10.34 6.01 -7.30
CA TYR A 101 9.34 5.69 -6.28
C TYR A 101 7.97 6.30 -6.61
N GLU A 102 7.58 6.29 -7.88
CA GLU A 102 6.39 6.95 -8.40
C GLU A 102 5.12 6.57 -7.65
N ALA A 103 5.03 5.33 -7.18
CA ALA A 103 4.04 4.92 -6.21
C ALA A 103 4.68 4.10 -5.08
N VAL A 104 4.14 4.26 -3.88
CA VAL A 104 4.59 3.61 -2.65
C VAL A 104 3.38 3.15 -1.85
N ALA A 105 3.47 1.98 -1.21
CA ALA A 105 2.51 1.50 -0.23
C ALA A 105 3.21 1.03 1.05
N LEU A 106 2.66 1.41 2.20
CA LEU A 106 3.09 1.00 3.53
C LEU A 106 2.09 -0.01 4.10
N TRP A 107 2.58 -1.17 4.49
CA TRP A 107 1.78 -2.27 5.00
C TRP A 107 2.26 -2.68 6.39
N LEU A 108 1.31 -3.03 7.25
CA LEU A 108 1.54 -3.78 8.47
C LEU A 108 1.06 -5.22 8.24
N PRO A 109 1.98 -6.20 8.18
CA PRO A 109 1.62 -7.61 8.10
C PRO A 109 0.95 -8.11 9.39
N PRO A 110 0.30 -9.28 9.36
CA PRO A 110 -0.28 -9.91 10.54
C PRO A 110 0.72 -10.07 11.69
N GLY A 111 0.28 -9.79 12.91
CA GLY A 111 1.07 -9.87 14.14
C GLY A 111 2.17 -8.82 14.25
N LYS A 112 2.19 -7.80 13.39
CA LYS A 112 3.13 -6.69 13.44
C LYS A 112 2.46 -5.40 13.88
N THR A 113 3.16 -4.65 14.72
CA THR A 113 2.81 -3.30 15.16
C THR A 113 4.02 -2.39 14.99
N ASN A 114 3.79 -1.07 14.95
CA ASN A 114 4.86 -0.07 14.87
C ASN A 114 5.14 0.61 16.21
N ASP A 115 4.59 0.08 17.30
CA ASP A 115 4.55 0.74 18.61
C ASP A 115 5.70 0.32 19.51
N ASP A 116 6.53 -0.62 19.07
CA ASP A 116 7.69 -1.04 19.83
C ASP A 116 8.73 0.10 19.94
N TRP A 117 9.32 0.21 21.12
CA TRP A 117 10.29 1.27 21.44
C TRP A 117 11.43 1.38 20.41
N TRP A 118 11.89 0.25 19.87
CA TRP A 118 13.02 0.25 18.94
C TRP A 118 12.64 0.85 17.59
N THR A 119 11.48 0.48 17.06
CA THR A 119 10.91 1.08 15.85
C THR A 119 10.67 2.56 16.07
N VAL A 120 10.04 2.97 17.18
CA VAL A 120 9.79 4.39 17.50
C VAL A 120 11.08 5.19 17.53
N LEU A 121 12.14 4.66 18.15
CA LEU A 121 13.45 5.30 18.24
C LEU A 121 14.13 5.42 16.87
N ARG A 122 14.25 4.30 16.14
CA ARG A 122 14.99 4.18 14.86
C ARG A 122 14.31 4.91 13.71
N SER A 123 12.98 4.91 13.67
CA SER A 123 12.19 5.60 12.64
C SER A 123 12.21 7.12 12.82
N GLY A 124 12.45 7.59 14.05
CA GLY A 124 12.34 9.00 14.40
C GLY A 124 10.93 9.43 14.79
N MET A 125 9.97 8.50 14.96
CA MET A 125 8.59 8.83 15.33
C MET A 125 8.48 9.63 16.63
N TRP A 126 9.40 9.41 17.58
CA TRP A 126 9.49 10.21 18.80
C TRP A 126 9.67 11.71 18.54
N ARG A 127 10.26 12.10 17.41
CA ARG A 127 10.46 13.52 17.05
C ARG A 127 9.15 14.23 16.78
N LEU A 128 8.11 13.53 16.31
CA LEU A 128 6.82 14.15 16.02
C LEU A 128 6.23 14.84 17.24
N TYR A 129 6.38 14.25 18.43
CA TYR A 129 5.91 14.86 19.66
C TYR A 129 6.46 16.30 19.84
N TYR A 130 7.72 16.53 19.47
CA TYR A 130 8.38 17.83 19.58
C TYR A 130 8.17 18.74 18.37
N GLN A 131 7.79 18.18 17.22
CA GLN A 131 7.59 18.94 15.97
C GLN A 131 6.14 19.40 15.81
N LEU A 132 5.17 18.63 16.32
CA LEU A 132 3.77 18.98 16.35
C LEU A 132 3.52 20.14 17.33
N SER A 133 2.51 20.94 17.01
CA SER A 133 1.99 21.96 17.92
C SER A 133 1.25 21.33 19.11
N ALA A 134 0.73 22.15 20.03
CA ALA A 134 -0.02 21.61 21.16
C ALA A 134 -1.32 20.96 20.68
N GLU A 135 -2.04 21.62 19.80
CA GLU A 135 -3.26 21.09 19.19
C GLU A 135 -2.95 19.92 18.25
N GLY A 136 -1.87 19.99 17.47
CA GLY A 136 -1.43 18.87 16.62
C GLY A 136 -1.09 17.61 17.42
N ARG A 137 -0.46 17.75 18.60
CA ARG A 137 -0.22 16.63 19.51
C ARG A 137 -1.53 16.04 20.03
N ARG A 138 -2.47 16.88 20.49
CA ARG A 138 -3.78 16.44 20.97
C ARG A 138 -4.52 15.65 19.88
N ARG A 139 -4.60 16.20 18.67
CA ARG A 139 -5.22 15.53 17.52
C ARG A 139 -4.55 14.20 17.19
N TYR A 140 -3.22 14.17 17.16
CA TYR A 140 -2.52 12.96 16.75
C TYR A 140 -2.58 11.86 17.82
N TYR A 141 -2.24 12.18 19.07
CA TYR A 141 -2.06 11.19 20.13
C TYR A 141 -3.33 10.90 20.95
N ASP A 142 -4.20 11.88 21.15
CA ASP A 142 -5.38 11.72 22.01
C ASP A 142 -6.65 11.40 21.23
N GLU A 143 -6.66 11.63 19.90
CA GLU A 143 -7.83 11.47 19.04
C GLU A 143 -7.57 10.50 17.88
N PHE A 144 -6.62 10.82 16.99
CA PHE A 144 -6.36 10.07 15.76
C PHE A 144 -5.90 8.63 16.00
N LEU A 145 -4.79 8.43 16.71
CA LEU A 145 -4.27 7.08 16.97
C LEU A 145 -5.25 6.20 17.76
N PRO A 146 -5.87 6.66 18.88
CA PRO A 146 -6.85 5.86 19.59
C PRO A 146 -8.08 5.51 18.76
N LEU A 147 -8.58 6.46 17.96
CA LEU A 147 -9.75 6.20 17.11
C LEU A 147 -9.46 5.16 16.05
N LEU A 148 -8.31 5.22 15.37
CA LEU A 148 -7.92 4.20 14.39
C LEU A 148 -7.76 2.82 15.04
N HIS A 149 -7.06 2.76 16.18
CA HIS A 149 -6.84 1.52 16.91
C HIS A 149 -8.16 0.85 17.31
N HIS A 150 -9.05 1.58 18.00
CA HIS A 150 -10.36 1.05 18.39
C HIS A 150 -11.22 0.70 17.17
N THR A 151 -11.18 1.50 16.11
CA THR A 151 -11.97 1.26 14.91
C THR A 151 -11.55 -0.02 14.19
N LYS A 152 -10.24 -0.28 14.11
CA LYS A 152 -9.70 -1.51 13.52
C LYS A 152 -10.10 -2.71 14.37
N GLN A 153 -9.94 -2.62 15.70
CA GLN A 153 -10.33 -3.67 16.64
C GLN A 153 -11.83 -3.98 16.55
N ASP A 154 -12.69 -2.96 16.52
CA ASP A 154 -14.15 -3.11 16.40
C ASP A 154 -14.56 -3.82 15.11
N VAL A 155 -13.89 -3.51 13.99
CA VAL A 155 -14.26 -4.01 12.67
C VAL A 155 -13.67 -5.40 12.41
N MET A 156 -12.45 -5.65 12.87
CA MET A 156 -11.73 -6.91 12.63
C MET A 156 -11.96 -7.95 13.73
N GLY A 157 -12.31 -7.52 14.95
CA GLY A 157 -12.55 -8.39 16.09
C GLY A 157 -11.34 -9.29 16.37
N ASP A 158 -11.58 -10.60 16.49
CA ASP A 158 -10.53 -11.61 16.72
C ASP A 158 -9.45 -11.65 15.62
N ARG A 159 -9.71 -11.04 14.45
CA ARG A 159 -8.79 -10.98 13.31
C ARG A 159 -7.94 -9.71 13.30
N ASP A 160 -8.01 -8.87 14.34
CA ASP A 160 -7.28 -7.61 14.40
C ASP A 160 -5.78 -7.82 14.19
N ASP A 161 -5.18 -8.75 14.93
CA ASP A 161 -3.77 -9.12 14.80
C ASP A 161 -3.49 -10.09 13.65
N ASP A 162 -4.51 -10.59 12.94
CA ASP A 162 -4.40 -11.65 11.94
C ASP A 162 -4.71 -11.18 10.50
N CYS A 163 -4.61 -9.87 10.24
CA CYS A 163 -4.90 -9.26 8.93
C CYS A 163 -3.77 -8.37 8.41
N TYR A 164 -3.77 -8.11 7.10
CA TYR A 164 -2.90 -7.11 6.49
C TYR A 164 -3.51 -5.73 6.61
N TYR A 165 -2.78 -4.77 7.16
CA TYR A 165 -3.24 -3.40 7.29
C TYR A 165 -2.50 -2.47 6.31
N LEU A 166 -3.26 -1.87 5.38
CA LEU A 166 -2.77 -0.82 4.48
C LEU A 166 -2.81 0.54 5.17
N VAL A 167 -1.65 1.06 5.56
CA VAL A 167 -1.55 2.34 6.28
C VAL A 167 -1.47 3.51 5.31
N TYR A 168 -0.67 3.37 4.24
CA TYR A 168 -0.58 4.38 3.19
C TYR A 168 -0.45 3.73 1.82
N ILE A 169 -1.11 4.31 0.82
CA ILE A 169 -0.81 4.07 -0.59
C ILE A 169 -0.91 5.39 -1.35
N GLY A 170 0.17 5.76 -2.04
CA GLY A 170 0.26 7.03 -2.72
C GLY A 170 0.90 6.88 -4.09
N THR A 171 0.48 7.73 -5.04
CA THR A 171 1.14 7.89 -6.34
C THR A 171 1.44 9.37 -6.56
N LYS A 172 2.69 9.69 -6.89
CA LYS A 172 3.12 11.06 -7.22
C LYS A 172 2.22 11.65 -8.30
N PRO A 173 1.89 12.95 -8.24
CA PRO A 173 0.98 13.60 -9.21
C PRO A 173 1.37 13.37 -10.69
N ASN A 174 2.66 13.38 -11.01
CA ASN A 174 3.20 13.18 -12.36
C ASN A 174 3.15 11.73 -12.86
N ALA A 175 2.88 10.75 -11.99
CA ALA A 175 2.84 9.33 -12.30
C ALA A 175 1.44 8.70 -12.18
N ARG A 176 0.41 9.51 -11.90
CA ARG A 176 -0.99 9.06 -11.82
C ARG A 176 -1.47 8.49 -13.16
N ARG A 177 -2.51 7.65 -13.10
CA ARG A 177 -3.16 6.99 -14.26
C ARG A 177 -2.28 5.99 -15.02
N ARG A 178 -1.17 5.54 -14.43
CA ARG A 178 -0.31 4.46 -14.98
C ARG A 178 -0.63 3.07 -14.41
N GLY A 179 -1.63 2.95 -13.53
CA GLY A 179 -1.99 1.69 -12.87
C GLY A 179 -1.04 1.25 -11.75
N TYR A 180 -0.08 2.09 -11.35
CA TYR A 180 0.94 1.76 -10.34
C TYR A 180 0.36 1.41 -8.96
N ALA A 181 -0.59 2.21 -8.45
CA ALA A 181 -1.28 1.88 -7.21
C ALA A 181 -2.00 0.52 -7.29
N THR A 182 -2.62 0.21 -8.44
CA THR A 182 -3.27 -1.08 -8.68
C THR A 182 -2.26 -2.22 -8.60
N LYS A 183 -1.12 -2.10 -9.29
CA LYS A 183 -0.06 -3.12 -9.25
C LYS A 183 0.47 -3.37 -7.83
N LEU A 184 0.69 -2.31 -7.04
CA LEU A 184 1.09 -2.42 -5.63
C LEU A 184 0.06 -3.18 -4.81
N LEU A 185 -1.22 -2.86 -5.00
CA LEU A 185 -2.31 -3.46 -4.25
C LEU A 185 -2.54 -4.92 -4.67
N GLU A 186 -2.52 -5.21 -5.97
CA GLU A 186 -2.64 -6.57 -6.53
C GLU A 186 -1.52 -7.50 -6.03
N HIS A 187 -0.28 -6.98 -5.93
CA HIS A 187 0.84 -7.74 -5.37
C HIS A 187 0.56 -8.23 -3.95
N MET A 188 0.09 -7.34 -3.07
CA MET A 188 -0.24 -7.70 -1.69
C MET A 188 -1.54 -8.49 -1.55
N ILE A 189 -2.52 -8.24 -2.42
CA ILE A 189 -3.76 -9.03 -2.49
C ILE A 189 -3.44 -10.49 -2.81
N ALA A 190 -2.59 -10.75 -3.80
CA ALA A 190 -2.24 -12.12 -4.17
C ALA A 190 -1.59 -12.88 -3.00
N ARG A 191 -0.75 -12.20 -2.23
CA ARG A 191 -0.14 -12.74 -1.02
C ARG A 191 -1.17 -13.00 0.09
N ALA A 192 -2.03 -12.02 0.38
CA ALA A 192 -3.09 -12.16 1.38
C ALA A 192 -4.06 -13.30 1.03
N ASP A 193 -4.43 -13.46 -0.25
CA ASP A 193 -5.26 -14.56 -0.73
C ASP A 193 -4.59 -15.92 -0.57
N ALA A 194 -3.29 -16.02 -0.88
CA ALA A 194 -2.51 -17.24 -0.71
C ALA A 194 -2.37 -17.66 0.75
N GLU A 195 -2.27 -16.68 1.66
CA GLU A 195 -2.18 -16.89 3.11
C GLU A 195 -3.57 -17.02 3.76
N ASN A 196 -4.66 -16.86 3.00
CA ASN A 196 -6.04 -16.85 3.47
C ASN A 196 -6.29 -15.79 4.58
N ARG A 197 -5.82 -14.57 4.34
CA ARG A 197 -5.89 -13.46 5.29
C ARG A 197 -6.69 -12.28 4.77
N ALA A 198 -7.47 -11.67 5.66
CA ALA A 198 -8.18 -10.45 5.35
C ALA A 198 -7.22 -9.26 5.22
N MET A 199 -7.69 -8.21 4.56
CA MET A 199 -6.99 -6.93 4.45
C MET A 199 -7.89 -5.81 4.93
N TYR A 200 -7.31 -4.84 5.63
CA TYR A 200 -8.00 -3.71 6.24
C TYR A 200 -7.35 -2.40 5.77
N LEU A 201 -8.16 -1.36 5.56
CA LEU A 201 -7.70 -0.01 5.26
C LEU A 201 -8.69 1.05 5.76
N GLU A 202 -8.19 2.25 6.01
CA GLU A 202 -8.98 3.47 6.13
C GLU A 202 -8.71 4.41 4.95
N SER A 203 -9.74 4.73 4.19
CA SER A 203 -9.65 5.63 3.03
C SER A 203 -9.98 7.06 3.44
N SER A 204 -9.02 7.97 3.32
CA SER A 204 -9.21 9.41 3.56
C SER A 204 -9.93 10.16 2.44
N SER A 205 -10.36 9.46 1.39
CA SER A 205 -11.09 10.07 0.27
C SER A 205 -12.15 9.14 -0.26
N ALA A 206 -13.42 9.56 -0.19
CA ALA A 206 -14.54 8.83 -0.75
C ALA A 206 -14.38 8.52 -2.25
N ALA A 207 -13.66 9.37 -2.99
CA ALA A 207 -13.35 9.14 -4.41
C ALA A 207 -12.50 7.88 -4.64
N ASN A 208 -11.68 7.47 -3.66
CA ASN A 208 -10.86 6.27 -3.73
C ASN A 208 -11.64 4.99 -3.38
N ASN A 209 -12.80 5.09 -2.72
CA ASN A 209 -13.56 3.92 -2.29
C ASN A 209 -14.03 3.07 -3.48
N ALA A 210 -14.42 3.71 -4.60
CA ALA A 210 -14.77 3.00 -5.82
C ALA A 210 -13.56 2.25 -6.44
N TYR A 211 -12.35 2.78 -6.26
CA TYR A 211 -11.12 2.11 -6.67
C TYR A 211 -10.82 0.90 -5.79
N TYR A 212 -10.91 1.03 -4.46
CA TYR A 212 -10.73 -0.10 -3.54
C TYR A 212 -11.81 -1.18 -3.70
N ALA A 213 -13.05 -0.78 -3.97
CA ALA A 213 -14.15 -1.70 -4.25
C ALA A 213 -13.87 -2.61 -5.45
N LYS A 214 -13.26 -2.09 -6.52
CA LYS A 214 -12.82 -2.89 -7.67
C LYS A 214 -11.75 -3.91 -7.30
N CYS A 215 -10.92 -3.59 -6.30
CA CYS A 215 -9.90 -4.49 -5.77
C CYS A 215 -10.46 -5.51 -4.75
N GLY A 216 -11.78 -5.45 -4.49
CA GLY A 216 -12.50 -6.39 -3.64
C GLY A 216 -12.67 -5.96 -2.20
N PHE A 217 -12.30 -4.72 -1.85
CA PHE A 217 -12.58 -4.16 -0.54
C PHE A 217 -14.06 -3.78 -0.42
N GLU A 218 -14.67 -4.10 0.70
CA GLU A 218 -16.04 -3.76 1.02
C GLU A 218 -16.06 -2.66 2.08
N PHE A 219 -16.88 -1.64 1.85
CA PHE A 219 -17.17 -0.61 2.84
C PHE A 219 -17.80 -1.22 4.10
N LYS A 220 -17.35 -0.77 5.27
CA LYS A 220 -17.89 -1.20 6.57
C LYS A 220 -18.57 -0.07 7.33
N LYS A 221 -17.86 1.04 7.55
CA LYS A 221 -18.38 2.23 8.23
C LYS A 221 -17.53 3.45 7.89
N ASP A 222 -18.07 4.63 8.14
CA ASP A 222 -17.30 5.88 8.18
C ASP A 222 -16.98 6.25 9.62
N ILE A 223 -15.81 6.84 9.83
CA ILE A 223 -15.43 7.53 11.07
C ILE A 223 -15.09 8.98 10.74
N TYR A 224 -15.21 9.85 11.74
CA TYR A 224 -15.19 11.30 11.54
C TYR A 224 -14.26 11.96 12.56
N PHE A 225 -13.47 12.91 12.08
CA PHE A 225 -12.75 13.85 12.92
C PHE A 225 -13.45 15.20 12.81
N HIS A 226 -13.97 15.67 13.93
CA HIS A 226 -14.74 16.90 14.00
C HIS A 226 -13.91 18.00 14.64
N GLU A 227 -13.91 19.16 14.00
CA GLU A 227 -13.36 20.38 14.55
C GLU A 227 -14.37 21.51 14.45
N PRO A 228 -14.64 22.25 15.54
CA PRO A 228 -15.48 23.43 15.48
C PRO A 228 -14.90 24.47 14.50
N GLY A 229 -15.60 24.74 13.40
CA GLY A 229 -15.20 25.74 12.41
C GLY A 229 -14.35 25.23 11.24
N ALA A 230 -14.02 23.94 11.19
CA ALA A 230 -13.32 23.33 10.06
C ALA A 230 -14.18 22.22 9.37
N PRO A 231 -13.89 21.89 8.10
CA PRO A 231 -14.52 20.74 7.44
C PRO A 231 -14.26 19.44 8.22
N THR A 232 -15.30 18.62 8.37
CA THR A 232 -15.15 17.28 8.96
C THR A 232 -14.30 16.41 8.05
N VAL A 233 -13.25 15.79 8.61
CA VAL A 233 -12.47 14.79 7.90
C VAL A 233 -13.12 13.43 8.10
N THR A 234 -13.42 12.74 7.01
CA THR A 234 -14.05 11.42 7.03
C THR A 234 -13.06 10.37 6.57
N LEU A 235 -12.95 9.26 7.33
CA LEU A 235 -12.28 8.06 6.86
C LEU A 235 -13.29 6.94 6.65
N SER A 236 -13.27 6.36 5.45
CA SER A 236 -14.09 5.19 5.13
C SER A 236 -13.32 3.92 5.41
N ILE A 237 -13.83 3.12 6.34
CA ILE A 237 -13.26 1.84 6.72
C ILE A 237 -13.67 0.80 5.70
N MET A 238 -12.69 0.10 5.13
CA MET A 238 -12.93 -0.94 4.15
C MET A 238 -12.15 -2.21 4.46
N VAL A 239 -12.78 -3.36 4.23
CA VAL A 239 -12.21 -4.67 4.48
C VAL A 239 -12.34 -5.54 3.26
N ARG A 240 -11.28 -6.25 2.92
CA ARG A 240 -11.28 -7.27 1.87
C ARG A 240 -11.11 -8.64 2.50
N GLU A 241 -12.07 -9.51 2.29
CA GLU A 241 -11.96 -10.93 2.65
C GLU A 241 -11.05 -11.67 1.65
N PRO A 242 -10.28 -12.68 2.10
CA PRO A 242 -9.43 -13.47 1.23
C PRO A 242 -10.27 -14.25 0.22
N ARG A 243 -9.74 -14.36 -0.99
CA ARG A 243 -10.35 -15.13 -2.09
C ARG A 243 -9.37 -16.22 -2.47
N PRO A 244 -9.48 -17.42 -1.87
CA PRO A 244 -8.54 -18.49 -2.14
C PRO A 244 -8.52 -18.80 -3.64
N PRO A 245 -7.34 -19.11 -4.21
CA PRO A 245 -7.24 -19.45 -5.62
C PRO A 245 -8.19 -20.61 -5.91
N ARG A 246 -9.04 -20.46 -6.94
CA ARG A 246 -9.97 -21.51 -7.36
C ARG A 246 -9.16 -22.75 -7.74
N VAL A 247 -9.17 -23.77 -6.89
CA VAL A 247 -8.68 -25.09 -7.26
C VAL A 247 -9.63 -25.64 -8.33
N PRO A 248 -9.17 -25.95 -9.55
CA PRO A 248 -10.01 -26.60 -10.54
C PRO A 248 -10.50 -27.93 -9.95
N ALA A 249 -11.80 -28.12 -9.89
CA ALA A 249 -12.41 -29.37 -9.45
C ALA A 249 -12.14 -30.49 -10.47
N TYR A 250 -10.93 -31.06 -10.44
CA TYR A 250 -10.57 -32.27 -11.15
C TYR A 250 -9.75 -33.17 -10.23
N THR A 251 -10.41 -33.75 -9.24
CA THR A 251 -9.94 -34.98 -8.60
C THR A 251 -11.09 -35.97 -8.64
N ALA A 252 -11.33 -36.54 -9.82
CA ALA A 252 -12.11 -37.77 -9.92
C ALA A 252 -11.26 -38.89 -9.31
N THR A 253 -11.62 -39.31 -8.10
CA THR A 253 -11.02 -40.45 -7.42
C THR A 253 -11.21 -41.69 -8.29
N MET A 254 -10.17 -42.13 -9.00
CA MET A 254 -10.16 -43.46 -9.60
C MET A 254 -9.97 -44.48 -8.48
N THR A 255 -11.08 -45.01 -7.96
CA THR A 255 -11.07 -46.16 -7.07
C THR A 255 -10.67 -47.40 -7.89
N VAL A 256 -9.38 -47.74 -7.87
CA VAL A 256 -8.89 -49.01 -8.43
C VAL A 256 -9.43 -50.14 -7.54
N LYS A 257 -10.40 -50.89 -8.08
CA LYS A 257 -10.95 -52.09 -7.45
C LYS A 257 -9.92 -53.22 -7.56
N VAL A 258 -9.14 -53.45 -6.51
CA VAL A 258 -8.24 -54.60 -6.43
C VAL A 258 -9.09 -55.86 -6.23
N GLN A 259 -9.05 -56.79 -7.19
CA GLN A 259 -9.65 -58.12 -7.03
C GLN A 259 -8.73 -59.01 -6.16
N PRO A 260 -9.28 -59.81 -5.24
CA PRO A 260 -8.48 -60.73 -4.44
C PRO A 260 -8.01 -61.93 -5.27
N LYS A 261 -6.70 -62.22 -5.21
CA LYS A 261 -6.08 -63.43 -5.77
C LYS A 261 -6.57 -64.66 -5.00
N VAL A 262 -7.16 -65.63 -5.71
CA VAL A 262 -7.49 -66.95 -5.18
C VAL A 262 -6.19 -67.73 -4.98
N VAL A 263 -5.92 -68.15 -3.73
CA VAL A 263 -4.80 -69.04 -3.39
C VAL A 263 -5.32 -70.47 -3.44
N HIS A 264 -4.85 -71.25 -4.41
CA HIS A 264 -5.04 -72.70 -4.40
C HIS A 264 -4.15 -73.33 -3.33
N LYS A 265 -4.79 -74.03 -2.38
CA LYS A 265 -4.13 -74.85 -1.35
C LYS A 265 -3.84 -76.21 -1.97
N GLU A 266 -2.57 -76.51 -2.22
CA GLU A 266 -2.13 -77.83 -2.64
C GLU A 266 -1.87 -78.70 -1.40
N LEU A 267 -2.54 -79.84 -1.35
CA LEU A 267 -2.38 -80.90 -0.35
C LEU A 267 -1.16 -81.74 -0.70
N ALA A 268 -0.25 -81.94 0.26
CA ALA A 268 0.74 -83.02 0.22
C ALA A 268 0.88 -83.64 1.60
N ALA A 269 0.85 -84.96 1.60
CA ALA A 269 0.81 -85.89 2.73
C ALA A 269 2.12 -85.95 3.52
N VAL A 270 2.01 -86.18 4.84
CA VAL A 270 2.52 -87.36 5.57
C VAL A 270 1.57 -87.63 6.74
#